data_AF-A0A975HQA8-F1
#
_entry.id   AF-A0A975HQA8-F1
#
_cell.length_a   1.000
_cell.length_b   1.000
_cell.length_c   1.000
_cell.angle_alpha   90.00
_cell.angle_beta   90.00
_cell.angle_gamma   90.00
#
_symmetry.space_group_name_H-M   'P 1'
#
loop_
_entity.id
_entity.type
_entity.pdbx_description
1 polymer ?
#
loop_
_entity_poly.entity_id
_entity_poly.type
_entity_poly.pdbx_seq_one_letter_code
_entity_poly.pdbx_strand_id
1 'polypeptide(L)'
;MKSFPPRLLALASTLLCLTGCATSGPRAPEPALASVPPDLRDCFDTLTERPAGTGALSAAQVAEVIAHLRQSELRLSACGKRLLAFYGAQAAVYGGR
;
A
#
# COMPACT_ATOMS: atom_id res chain seq x y z
N MET A 1 33.63 59.55 8.51
CA MET A 1 33.21 58.61 7.44
C MET A 1 33.97 57.30 7.63
N LYS A 2 33.30 56.22 8.03
CA LYS A 2 33.89 54.88 8.13
C LYS A 2 32.90 53.88 7.54
N SER A 3 33.21 53.44 6.32
CA SER A 3 32.42 52.49 5.55
C SER A 3 32.59 51.07 6.11
N PHE A 4 31.48 50.41 6.42
CA PHE A 4 31.45 49.01 6.85
C PHE A 4 31.51 48.06 5.63
N PRO A 5 32.28 46.96 5.68
CA PRO A 5 32.39 46.04 4.56
C PRO A 5 31.15 45.13 4.42
N PRO A 6 30.67 44.85 3.20
CA PRO A 6 29.40 44.17 2.92
C PRO A 6 29.43 42.64 3.09
N ARG A 7 30.47 42.06 3.71
CA ARG A 7 30.69 40.61 3.69
C ARG A 7 30.12 39.83 4.89
N LEU A 8 29.52 40.50 5.87
CA LEU A 8 28.93 39.85 7.06
C LEU A 8 27.45 39.50 6.93
N LEU A 9 26.77 39.97 5.88
CA LEU A 9 25.34 39.70 5.66
C LEU A 9 25.04 38.33 5.03
N ALA A 10 26.06 37.62 4.53
CA ALA A 10 25.85 36.35 3.83
C ALA A 10 25.79 35.11 4.75
N LEU A 11 26.17 35.23 6.03
CA LEU A 11 26.19 34.10 6.97
C LEU A 11 24.94 33.98 7.86
N ALA A 12 24.05 34.98 7.87
CA ALA A 12 22.84 34.94 8.68
C ALA A 12 21.70 34.14 8.03
N SER A 13 21.71 33.98 6.70
CA SER A 13 20.59 33.39 5.95
C SER A 13 20.58 31.86 5.94
N THR A 14 21.66 31.19 6.31
CA THR A 14 21.76 29.71 6.30
C THR A 14 21.30 29.05 7.60
N LEU A 15 21.12 29.80 8.69
CA LEU A 15 20.64 29.24 9.97
C LEU A 15 19.12 29.23 10.15
N LEU A 16 18.35 29.94 9.31
CA LEU A 16 16.89 29.98 9.45
C LEU A 16 16.16 28.75 8.87
N CYS A 17 16.82 27.97 8.00
CA CYS A 17 16.19 26.81 7.35
C CYS A 17 16.22 25.52 8.20
N LEU A 18 16.91 25.50 9.34
CA LEU A 18 16.95 24.33 10.24
C LEU A 18 15.92 24.37 11.38
N THR A 19 15.05 25.39 11.42
CA THR A 19 13.89 25.43 12.34
C THR A 19 12.62 24.93 11.66
N GLY A 20 12.73 24.03 10.69
CA GLY A 20 11.60 23.32 10.10
C GLY A 20 11.35 21.99 10.83
N CYS A 21 10.14 21.81 11.36
CA CYS A 21 9.53 20.58 11.88
C CYS A 21 9.77 20.21 13.36
N ALA A 22 9.50 21.14 14.29
CA ALA A 22 8.91 20.72 15.57
C ALA A 22 7.39 20.60 15.40
N THR A 23 6.92 19.48 14.85
CA THR A 23 5.48 19.15 14.91
C THR A 23 5.17 18.57 16.30
N SER A 24 5.09 19.45 17.29
CA SER A 24 4.62 19.11 18.64
C SER A 24 3.17 19.54 18.79
N GLY A 25 2.30 19.02 17.93
CA GLY A 25 0.87 18.96 18.19
C GLY A 25 0.53 17.66 18.93
N PRO A 26 -0.53 17.61 19.75
CA PRO A 26 -1.00 16.34 20.29
C PRO A 26 -1.21 15.37 19.13
N ARG A 27 -0.58 14.19 19.21
CA ARG A 27 -0.77 13.11 18.24
C ARG A 27 -2.26 12.87 18.14
N ALA A 28 -2.86 13.19 16.98
CA ALA A 28 -4.25 12.86 16.74
C ALA A 28 -4.41 11.36 17.00
N PRO A 29 -5.44 10.92 17.75
CA PRO A 29 -5.67 9.51 17.97
C PRO A 29 -5.74 8.84 16.59
N GLU A 30 -4.83 7.90 16.35
CA GLU A 30 -4.81 7.15 15.10
C GLU A 30 -6.17 6.46 14.96
N PRO A 31 -6.89 6.65 13.84
CA PRO A 31 -8.14 5.93 13.63
C PRO A 31 -7.81 4.43 13.64
N ALA A 32 -8.34 3.72 14.63
CA ALA A 32 -8.18 2.28 14.72
C ALA A 32 -8.94 1.63 13.56
N LEU A 33 -8.22 1.32 12.47
CA LEU A 33 -8.78 0.60 11.34
C LEU A 33 -9.28 -0.77 11.81
N ALA A 34 -10.47 -1.13 11.34
CA ALA A 34 -11.02 -2.46 11.57
C ALA A 34 -10.10 -3.50 10.93
N SER A 35 -9.84 -4.57 11.67
CA SER A 35 -9.07 -5.72 11.19
C SER A 35 -9.73 -6.33 9.95
N VAL A 36 -8.92 -6.81 9.01
CA VAL A 36 -9.42 -7.52 7.82
C VAL A 36 -10.26 -8.73 8.23
N PRO A 37 -11.49 -8.87 7.72
CA PRO A 37 -12.33 -10.04 7.95
C PRO A 37 -11.64 -11.37 7.58
N PRO A 38 -11.87 -12.46 8.33
CA PRO A 38 -11.25 -13.75 8.04
C PRO A 38 -11.61 -14.29 6.65
N ASP A 39 -12.86 -14.12 6.21
CA ASP A 39 -13.32 -14.53 4.88
C ASP A 39 -12.59 -13.83 3.72
N LEU A 40 -12.01 -12.65 3.98
CA LEU A 40 -11.18 -11.94 3.01
C LEU A 40 -9.76 -12.46 3.00
N ARG A 41 -9.23 -12.88 4.15
CA ARG A 41 -7.90 -13.50 4.25
C ARG A 41 -7.90 -14.87 3.55
N ASP A 42 -8.87 -15.71 3.90
CA ASP A 42 -9.02 -17.05 3.34
C ASP A 42 -9.23 -17.01 1.82
N CYS A 43 -9.80 -15.91 1.30
CA CYS A 43 -9.99 -15.69 -0.14
C CYS A 43 -8.66 -15.70 -0.93
N PHE A 44 -7.57 -15.23 -0.32
CA PHE A 44 -6.26 -15.16 -0.96
C PHE A 44 -5.45 -16.47 -0.85
N ASP A 45 -5.88 -17.42 -0.02
CA ASP A 45 -5.17 -18.70 0.16
C ASP A 45 -5.44 -19.68 -0.99
N THR A 46 -6.45 -19.40 -1.83
CA THR A 46 -6.78 -20.24 -2.98
C THR A 46 -5.87 -19.92 -4.17
N LEU A 47 -4.84 -20.75 -4.38
CA LEU A 47 -3.87 -20.61 -5.48
C LEU A 47 -3.94 -21.81 -6.43
N THR A 48 -3.61 -21.59 -7.70
CA THR A 48 -3.39 -22.71 -8.62
C THR A 48 -2.09 -23.41 -8.26
N GLU A 49 -2.18 -24.71 -8.00
CA GLU A 49 -1.02 -25.52 -7.66
C GLU A 49 -0.18 -25.85 -8.90
N ARG A 50 1.10 -26.13 -8.67
CA ARG A 50 1.98 -26.66 -9.71
C ARG A 50 1.51 -28.09 -10.06
N PRO A 51 1.34 -28.43 -11.34
CA PRO A 51 1.01 -29.78 -11.76
C PRO A 51 2.05 -30.79 -11.26
N ALA A 52 1.60 -31.92 -10.74
CA ALA A 52 2.46 -32.97 -10.23
C ALA A 52 3.23 -33.70 -11.36
N GLY A 53 4.44 -34.18 -11.05
CA GLY A 53 5.29 -34.96 -11.95
C GLY A 53 6.55 -34.22 -12.44
N THR A 54 7.45 -34.98 -13.07
CA THR A 54 8.75 -34.48 -13.59
C THR A 54 8.86 -34.50 -15.11
N GLY A 55 7.80 -34.95 -15.81
CA GLY A 55 7.77 -35.07 -17.27
C GLY A 55 7.17 -33.85 -17.99
N ALA A 56 7.35 -33.81 -19.31
CA ALA A 56 6.69 -32.82 -20.15
C ALA A 56 5.17 -33.02 -20.12
N LEU A 57 4.42 -31.92 -19.97
CA LEU A 57 2.96 -31.92 -20.04
C LEU A 57 2.51 -32.13 -21.49
N SER A 58 1.43 -32.88 -21.69
CA SER A 58 0.74 -32.92 -22.97
C SER A 58 0.04 -31.57 -23.26
N ALA A 59 -0.27 -31.29 -24.52
CA ALA A 59 -0.97 -30.06 -24.89
C ALA A 59 -2.32 -29.90 -24.16
N ALA A 60 -3.05 -31.00 -23.96
CA ALA A 60 -4.31 -31.00 -23.20
C ALA A 60 -4.08 -30.63 -21.73
N GLN A 61 -3.04 -31.19 -21.11
CA GLN A 61 -2.69 -30.86 -19.72
C GLN A 61 -2.26 -29.40 -19.56
N VAL A 62 -1.53 -28.84 -20.53
CA VAL A 62 -1.18 -27.42 -20.52
C VAL A 62 -2.43 -26.54 -20.59
N ALA A 63 -3.39 -26.88 -21.46
CA ALA A 63 -4.64 -26.14 -21.59
C ALA A 63 -5.46 -26.13 -20.27
N GLU A 64 -5.55 -27.29 -19.60
CA GLU A 64 -6.19 -27.44 -18.29
C GLU A 64 -5.56 -26.50 -17.25
N VAL A 65 -4.23 -26.49 -17.17
CA VAL A 65 -3.48 -25.66 -16.22
C VAL A 65 -3.69 -24.17 -16.48
N ILE A 66 -3.69 -23.76 -17.75
CA ILE A 66 -3.97 -22.37 -18.13
C ILE A 66 -5.39 -21.98 -17.72
N ALA A 67 -6.38 -22.85 -17.95
CA ALA A 67 -7.76 -22.58 -17.55
C ALA A 67 -7.87 -22.40 -16.03
N HIS A 68 -7.25 -23.29 -15.26
CA HIS A 68 -7.19 -23.19 -13.80
C HIS A 68 -6.47 -21.92 -13.32
N LEU A 69 -5.35 -21.54 -13.94
CA LEU A 69 -4.65 -20.29 -13.65
C LEU A 69 -5.56 -19.07 -13.86
N ARG A 70 -6.23 -18.98 -15.00
CA ARG A 70 -7.16 -17.87 -15.28
C ARG A 70 -8.31 -17.83 -14.29
N GLN A 71 -8.85 -18.97 -13.91
CA GLN A 71 -9.90 -19.03 -12.89
C GLN A 71 -9.43 -18.53 -11.53
N SER A 72 -8.19 -18.84 -11.12
CA SER A 72 -7.62 -18.37 -9.86
C SER A 72 -7.32 -16.87 -9.90
N GLU A 73 -6.80 -16.35 -11.01
CA GLU A 73 -6.60 -14.90 -11.17
C GLU A 73 -7.92 -14.11 -11.07
N LEU A 74 -8.99 -14.61 -11.70
CA LEU A 74 -10.32 -14.00 -11.60
C LEU A 74 -10.83 -14.00 -10.16
N ARG A 75 -10.63 -15.10 -9.43
CA ARG A 75 -10.99 -15.19 -7.99
C ARG A 75 -10.19 -14.20 -7.15
N LEU A 76 -8.87 -14.16 -7.29
CA LEU A 76 -8.02 -13.22 -6.57
C LEU A 76 -8.37 -11.76 -6.87
N SER A 77 -8.70 -11.44 -8.13
CA SER A 77 -9.18 -10.11 -8.51
C SER A 77 -10.49 -9.76 -7.77
N ALA A 78 -11.42 -10.70 -7.65
CA ALA A 78 -12.64 -10.51 -6.89
C ALA A 78 -12.39 -10.32 -5.38
N CYS A 79 -11.45 -11.09 -4.80
CA CYS A 79 -11.00 -10.90 -3.41
C CYS A 79 -10.45 -9.48 -3.20
N GLY A 80 -9.59 -9.01 -4.10
CA GLY A 80 -9.03 -7.65 -4.07
C GLY A 80 -10.11 -6.56 -4.15
N LYS A 81 -11.11 -6.72 -5.02
CA LYS A 81 -12.24 -5.78 -5.11
C LYS A 81 -13.03 -5.70 -3.81
N ARG A 82 -13.30 -6.84 -3.16
CA ARG A 82 -13.97 -6.87 -1.84
C ARG A 82 -13.12 -6.21 -0.76
N LEU A 83 -11.80 -6.42 -0.76
CA LEU A 83 -10.89 -5.78 0.19
C LEU A 83 -10.88 -4.25 0.02
N LEU A 84 -10.83 -3.76 -1.22
CA LEU A 84 -10.93 -2.34 -1.52
C LEU A 84 -12.27 -1.76 -1.06
N ALA A 85 -13.38 -2.48 -1.29
CA ALA A 85 -14.69 -2.06 -0.81
C ALA A 85 -14.75 -1.98 0.73
N PHE A 86 -14.16 -2.94 1.43
CA PHE A 86 -14.07 -2.94 2.89
C PHE A 86 -13.34 -1.70 3.42
N TYR A 87 -12.14 -1.39 2.90
CA TYR A 87 -11.40 -0.20 3.33
C TYR A 87 -12.03 1.10 2.82
N GLY A 88 -12.68 1.09 1.66
CA GLY A 88 -13.45 2.23 1.15
C GLY A 88 -14.61 2.58 2.08
N ALA A 89 -15.32 1.58 2.60
CA ALA A 89 -16.38 1.80 3.60
C ALA A 89 -15.82 2.37 4.91
N GLN A 90 -14.68 1.86 5.39
CA GLN A 90 -14.02 2.43 6.57
C GLN A 90 -13.59 3.88 6.33
N ALA A 91 -12.97 4.18 5.18
CA ALA A 91 -12.55 5.52 4.83
C ALA A 91 -13.72 6.49 4.77
N ALA A 92 -14.91 6.08 4.30
CA ALA A 92 -16.10 6.93 4.31
C ALA A 92 -16.56 7.28 5.74
N VAL A 93 -16.41 6.36 6.70
CA VAL A 93 -16.74 6.61 8.11
C VAL A 93 -15.75 7.60 8.74
N TYR A 94 -14.46 7.52 8.41
CA TYR A 94 -13.44 8.38 9.00
C TYR A 94 -13.20 9.71 8.25
N GLY A 95 -13.44 9.75 6.95
CA GLY A 95 -13.21 10.92 6.08
C GLY A 95 -14.40 11.89 5.97
N GLY A 96 -15.53 11.58 6.62
CA GLY A 96 -16.70 12.44 6.71
C GLY A 96 -16.68 13.45 7.86
N ARG A 97 -15.51 13.87 8.35
CA ARG A 97 -15.34 14.96 9.32
C ARG A 97 -14.59 16.14 8.70
#